data_AF-A0A1Y3ENF0-F1
#
_entry.id   AF-A0A1Y3ENF0-F1
#
_cell.length_a   1.000
_cell.length_b   1.000
_cell.length_c   1.000
_cell.angle_alpha   90.00
_cell.angle_beta   90.00
_cell.angle_gamma   90.00
#
_symmetry.space_group_name_H-M   'P 1'
#
loop_
_entity.id
_entity.type
_entity.pdbx_description
1 polymer ?
#
loop_
_entity_poly.entity_id
_entity_poly.type
_entity_poly.pdbx_seq_one_letter_code
_entity_poly.pdbx_strand_id
1 'polypeptide(L)'
;MALKATLDPKGRHQAEEYLEGIKKIVGFTPLLLQILLTDDVEQPVRQAASIYFKNMVMTYWDESPSEVVHGSTTGLMFTIHEQDRHIIRQNIIEAIVKSVEVIRAQLAVSVRTILKTDFPGRWPDIIGKLMELLNESDAEKWLGSLTVLYQLVKNYEQPIADVMVKVLPQLHLRMCHLIDNSSQESVHLQKMILKIYHALVLYHLHTDILSESHFLEWIIVVIRVLEIPVPPVKDRPQLVWWKCKKWSARILSRIYDRFHEDKNSDPGFLALRRVFFKHCLMQTIQSMLKVLNCYRQNEYISPQVLYLALEYLTTGVRETNGWKAVKPHVMDIIQTVIFPLLCFSNEDDELWHTDPQEYIRSKLVMKRKNYLGELVKMVNHVLSTPDVAPQHVDGAFNFFGVLSTKLTVTLKLKFELRFYIKFDCNI
;
A
#
# COMPACT_ATOMS: atom_id res chain seq x y z
N MET A 1 5.58 0.16 37.17
CA MET A 1 5.35 1.53 37.71
C MET A 1 5.98 2.62 36.85
N ALA A 2 7.28 2.56 36.51
CA ALA A 2 7.94 3.58 35.68
C ALA A 2 7.26 3.81 34.31
N LEU A 3 6.97 2.75 33.54
CA LEU A 3 6.26 2.85 32.25
C LEU A 3 4.83 3.41 32.36
N LYS A 4 4.20 3.34 33.53
CA LYS A 4 2.89 3.98 33.76
C LYS A 4 3.06 5.48 34.03
N ALA A 5 4.12 5.84 34.75
CA ALA A 5 4.46 7.23 35.05
C ALA A 5 4.89 8.04 33.82
N THR A 6 5.39 7.40 32.75
CA THR A 6 5.69 8.11 31.47
C THR A 6 4.44 8.66 30.77
N LEU A 7 3.26 8.10 31.09
CA LEU A 7 1.98 8.53 30.56
C LEU A 7 1.46 9.81 31.26
N ASP A 8 1.90 10.07 32.50
CA ASP A 8 1.52 11.27 33.26
C ASP A 8 2.50 12.42 32.99
N PRO A 9 2.04 13.59 32.50
CA PRO A 9 2.89 14.77 32.32
C PRO A 9 3.72 15.16 33.55
N LYS A 10 3.22 14.96 34.77
CA LYS A 10 3.92 15.35 36.00
C LYS A 10 5.07 14.40 36.36
N GLY A 11 4.93 13.12 36.04
CA GLY A 11 5.91 12.07 36.36
C GLY A 11 6.83 11.68 35.20
N ARG A 12 6.59 12.18 33.99
CA ARG A 12 7.26 11.72 32.76
C ARG A 12 8.77 11.82 32.83
N HIS A 13 9.30 12.99 33.18
CA HIS A 13 10.75 13.22 33.17
C HIS A 13 11.50 12.28 34.12
N GLN A 14 11.01 12.15 35.36
CA GLN A 14 11.62 11.26 36.36
C GLN A 14 11.55 9.80 35.93
N ALA A 15 10.43 9.39 35.31
CA ALA A 15 10.27 8.03 34.81
C ALA A 15 11.20 7.73 33.63
N GLU A 16 11.37 8.68 32.69
CA GLU A 16 12.29 8.57 31.56
C GLU A 16 13.75 8.51 32.02
N GLU A 17 14.14 9.36 32.99
CA GLU A 17 15.47 9.35 33.59
C GLU A 17 15.78 8.01 34.30
N TYR A 18 14.81 7.47 35.04
CA TYR A 18 14.95 6.15 35.63
C TYR A 18 15.12 5.04 34.57
N LEU A 19 14.27 5.05 33.53
CA LEU A 19 14.34 4.08 32.43
C LEU A 19 15.68 4.17 31.69
N GLU A 20 16.21 5.38 31.51
CA GLU A 20 17.52 5.65 30.93
C GLU A 20 18.66 5.06 31.79
N GLY A 21 18.54 5.15 33.12
CA GLY A 21 19.49 4.56 34.05
C GLY A 21 19.54 3.03 34.02
N ILE A 22 18.41 2.37 33.78
CA ILE A 22 18.31 0.89 33.80
C ILE A 22 18.38 0.23 32.42
N LYS A 23 18.31 0.98 31.31
CA LYS A 23 18.20 0.39 29.97
C LYS A 23 19.38 -0.49 29.55
N LYS A 24 20.54 -0.31 30.18
CA LYS A 24 21.76 -1.08 29.91
C LYS A 24 21.87 -2.38 30.70
N ILE A 25 20.93 -2.65 31.62
CA ILE A 25 20.90 -3.87 32.43
C ILE A 25 20.49 -5.06 31.56
N VAL A 26 21.25 -6.16 31.63
CA VAL A 26 20.92 -7.43 30.96
C VAL A 26 19.58 -7.95 31.49
N GLY A 27 18.69 -8.37 30.60
CA GLY A 27 17.33 -8.78 30.90
C GLY A 27 16.29 -7.66 30.80
N PHE A 28 16.71 -6.39 30.68
CA PHE A 28 15.77 -5.27 30.59
C PHE A 28 14.94 -5.29 29.31
N THR A 29 15.56 -5.50 28.15
CA THR A 29 14.82 -5.49 26.86
C THR A 29 13.86 -6.68 26.73
N PRO A 30 14.25 -7.92 27.11
CA PRO A 30 13.30 -9.04 27.21
C PRO A 30 12.17 -8.79 28.19
N LEU A 31 12.41 -8.14 29.33
CA LEU A 31 11.37 -7.79 30.29
C LEU A 31 10.30 -6.87 29.66
N LEU A 32 10.69 -5.91 28.82
CA LEU A 32 9.73 -5.08 28.08
C LEU A 32 8.82 -5.92 27.18
N LEU A 33 9.36 -6.96 26.54
CA LEU A 33 8.59 -7.89 25.71
C LEU A 33 7.64 -8.75 26.56
N GLN A 34 8.09 -9.23 27.73
CA GLN A 34 7.27 -9.99 28.67
C GLN A 34 6.08 -9.17 29.20
N ILE A 35 6.28 -7.87 29.47
CA ILE A 35 5.21 -6.96 29.89
C ILE A 35 4.07 -6.93 28.86
N LEU A 36 4.36 -7.06 27.56
CA LEU A 36 3.34 -7.08 26.51
C LEU A 36 2.44 -8.32 26.59
N LEU A 37 2.99 -9.43 27.06
CA LEU A 37 2.34 -10.73 27.20
C LEU A 37 1.63 -10.92 28.54
N THR A 38 1.70 -9.93 29.43
CA THR A 38 1.15 -10.00 30.79
C THR A 38 -0.27 -9.42 30.79
N ASP A 39 -1.28 -10.25 31.05
CA ASP A 39 -2.70 -9.89 30.92
C ASP A 39 -3.17 -8.86 31.95
N ASP A 40 -2.58 -8.87 33.13
CA ASP A 40 -2.82 -7.99 34.27
C ASP A 40 -2.25 -6.56 34.09
N VAL A 41 -1.54 -6.30 32.98
CA VAL A 41 -1.03 -4.96 32.64
C VAL A 41 -2.02 -4.19 31.77
N GLU A 42 -2.35 -2.96 32.20
CA GLU A 42 -3.21 -2.05 31.46
C GLU A 42 -2.72 -1.78 30.02
N GLN A 43 -3.65 -1.70 29.07
CA GLN A 43 -3.36 -1.52 27.64
C GLN A 43 -2.46 -0.31 27.33
N PRO A 44 -2.65 0.90 27.93
CA PRO A 44 -1.76 2.04 27.70
C PRO A 44 -0.31 1.77 28.13
N VAL A 45 -0.12 1.00 29.21
CA VAL A 45 1.21 0.63 29.71
C VAL A 45 1.87 -0.37 28.77
N ARG A 46 1.13 -1.38 28.28
CA ARG A 46 1.62 -2.29 27.24
C ARG A 46 1.99 -1.54 25.95
N GLN A 47 1.20 -0.53 25.56
CA GLN A 47 1.54 0.31 24.41
C GLN A 47 2.85 1.10 24.64
N ALA A 48 3.02 1.73 25.80
CA ALA A 48 4.27 2.42 26.15
C ALA A 48 5.48 1.47 26.15
N ALA A 49 5.32 0.28 26.73
CA ALA A 49 6.35 -0.78 26.72
C ALA A 49 6.73 -1.17 25.29
N SER A 50 5.76 -1.32 24.38
CA SER A 50 6.02 -1.70 22.98
C SER A 50 6.78 -0.63 22.21
N ILE A 51 6.51 0.65 22.49
CA ILE A 51 7.22 1.78 21.90
C ILE A 51 8.67 1.81 22.40
N TYR A 52 8.86 1.65 23.71
CA TYR A 52 10.19 1.63 24.31
C TYR A 52 11.00 0.44 23.81
N PHE A 53 10.41 -0.76 23.78
CA PHE A 53 11.01 -1.97 23.22
C PHE A 53 11.46 -1.77 21.77
N LYS A 54 10.60 -1.20 20.93
CA LYS A 54 10.95 -0.87 19.54
C LYS A 54 12.13 0.09 19.47
N ASN A 55 12.15 1.15 20.28
CA ASN A 55 13.25 2.10 20.29
C ASN A 55 14.56 1.41 20.72
N MET A 56 14.53 0.55 21.75
CA MET A 56 15.68 -0.24 22.18
C MET A 56 16.23 -1.11 21.04
N VAL A 57 15.36 -1.86 20.36
CA VAL A 57 15.77 -2.71 19.23
C VAL A 57 16.27 -1.86 18.05
N MET A 58 15.61 -0.77 17.72
CA MET A 58 16.02 0.10 16.60
C MET A 58 17.40 0.73 16.81
N THR A 59 17.73 1.10 18.05
CA THR A 59 18.96 1.85 18.35
C THR A 59 20.13 0.94 18.75
N TYR A 60 19.87 -0.18 19.42
CA TYR A 60 20.92 -0.95 20.11
C TYR A 60 21.02 -2.43 19.65
N TRP A 61 20.31 -2.82 18.59
CA TRP A 61 20.41 -4.19 18.03
C TRP A 61 21.59 -4.36 17.07
N ASP A 62 21.94 -3.34 16.29
CA ASP A 62 23.07 -3.41 15.38
C ASP A 62 24.39 -3.19 16.14
N GLU A 63 25.36 -4.07 15.94
CA GLU A 63 26.72 -3.95 16.52
C GLU A 63 27.63 -3.04 15.68
N SER A 64 27.13 -2.56 14.54
CA SER A 64 27.90 -1.71 13.64
C SER A 64 28.32 -0.40 14.33
N PRO A 65 29.61 -0.03 14.28
CA PRO A 65 30.08 1.22 14.85
C PRO A 65 29.43 2.39 14.10
N SER A 66 28.60 3.15 14.80
CA SER A 66 27.96 4.34 14.24
C SER A 66 28.98 5.47 14.15
N GLU A 67 29.26 5.88 12.91
CA GLU A 67 30.01 7.07 12.47
C GLU A 67 31.48 7.22 12.93
N VAL A 68 32.40 7.12 11.96
CA VAL A 68 33.77 7.62 12.09
C VAL A 68 33.72 9.14 12.11
N VAL A 69 33.51 9.73 13.28
CA VAL A 69 33.68 11.17 13.48
C VAL A 69 35.14 11.43 13.83
N HIS A 70 35.85 12.15 12.95
CA HIS A 70 37.22 12.64 13.16
C HIS A 70 38.31 11.60 13.45
N GLY A 71 38.30 10.44 12.78
CA GLY A 71 39.46 9.53 12.76
C GLY A 71 39.81 8.87 14.09
N SER A 72 39.01 9.08 15.14
CA SER A 72 39.08 8.33 16.40
C SER A 72 37.91 7.36 16.44
N THR A 73 38.21 6.05 16.53
CA THR A 73 37.23 5.02 16.88
C THR A 73 36.73 5.32 18.29
N THR A 74 35.66 6.10 18.41
CA THR A 74 34.98 6.30 19.69
C THR A 74 34.32 4.97 20.07
N GLY A 75 34.34 4.66 21.38
CA GLY A 75 34.26 3.28 21.89
C GLY A 75 32.99 2.50 21.52
N LEU A 76 32.99 1.21 21.85
CA LEU A 76 31.85 0.30 21.67
C LEU A 76 30.56 0.96 22.16
N MET A 77 29.69 1.34 21.23
CA MET A 77 28.35 1.81 21.56
C MET A 77 27.63 0.69 22.31
N PHE A 78 26.82 1.05 23.31
CA PHE A 78 26.01 0.06 24.01
C PHE A 78 25.15 -0.71 23.01
N THR A 79 25.20 -2.03 23.09
CA THR A 79 24.37 -2.94 22.32
C THR A 79 23.62 -3.88 23.25
N ILE A 80 22.43 -4.32 22.85
CA ILE A 80 21.68 -5.33 23.58
C ILE A 80 22.50 -6.62 23.60
N HIS A 81 22.74 -7.18 24.79
CA HIS A 81 23.53 -8.40 24.96
C HIS A 81 22.96 -9.58 24.18
N GLU A 82 23.79 -10.46 23.61
CA GLU A 82 23.33 -11.57 22.76
C GLU A 82 22.37 -12.53 23.48
N GLN A 83 22.52 -12.73 24.79
CA GLN A 83 21.57 -13.49 25.60
C GLN A 83 20.14 -12.91 25.52
N ASP A 84 20.01 -11.58 25.65
CA ASP A 84 18.73 -10.89 25.54
C ASP A 84 18.20 -10.97 24.11
N ARG A 85 19.07 -10.82 23.10
CA ARG A 85 18.70 -10.95 21.69
C ARG A 85 18.13 -12.33 21.38
N HIS A 86 18.78 -13.38 21.87
CA HIS A 86 18.30 -14.74 21.72
C HIS A 86 16.90 -14.91 22.34
N ILE A 87 16.69 -14.45 23.58
CA ILE A 87 15.37 -14.50 24.23
C ILE A 87 14.31 -13.74 23.41
N ILE A 88 14.66 -12.56 22.90
CA ILE A 88 13.75 -11.76 22.07
C ILE A 88 13.39 -12.50 20.78
N ARG A 89 14.37 -13.10 20.08
CA ARG A 89 14.14 -13.89 18.86
C ARG A 89 13.20 -15.08 19.10
N GLN A 90 13.29 -15.73 20.26
CA GLN A 90 12.42 -16.86 20.61
C GLN A 90 10.96 -16.43 20.89
N ASN A 91 10.74 -15.24 21.47
CA ASN A 91 9.43 -14.85 22.00
C ASN A 91 8.69 -13.79 21.15
N ILE A 92 9.37 -13.06 20.27
CA ILE A 92 8.77 -11.90 19.57
C ILE A 92 7.63 -12.30 18.62
N ILE A 93 7.68 -13.49 18.02
CA ILE A 93 6.61 -13.97 17.13
C ILE A 93 5.34 -14.24 17.94
N GLU A 94 5.45 -14.90 19.10
CA GLU A 94 4.32 -15.14 20.00
C GLU A 94 3.75 -13.81 20.53
N ALA A 95 4.61 -12.86 20.88
CA ALA A 95 4.18 -11.51 21.26
C ALA A 95 3.38 -10.81 20.15
N ILE A 96 3.76 -10.96 18.89
CA ILE A 96 3.02 -10.41 17.74
C ILE A 96 1.64 -11.07 17.60
N VAL A 97 1.56 -12.39 17.78
CA VAL A 97 0.30 -13.16 17.69
C VAL A 97 -0.70 -12.63 18.73
N LYS A 98 -0.29 -12.56 19.99
CA LYS A 98 -1.15 -12.17 21.14
C LYS A 98 -1.44 -10.68 21.25
N SER A 99 -0.78 -9.83 20.45
CA SER A 99 -0.89 -8.37 20.56
C SER A 99 -2.00 -7.76 19.70
N VAL A 100 -2.68 -6.73 20.21
CA VAL A 100 -3.59 -5.90 19.40
C VAL A 100 -2.87 -5.12 18.29
N GLU A 101 -3.60 -4.59 17.30
CA GLU A 101 -3.04 -3.97 16.09
C GLU A 101 -1.98 -2.88 16.36
N VAL A 102 -2.20 -2.01 17.35
CA VAL A 102 -1.28 -0.91 17.67
C VAL A 102 0.07 -1.41 18.20
N ILE A 103 0.06 -2.42 19.08
CA ILE A 103 1.27 -3.04 19.62
C ILE A 103 1.95 -3.89 18.55
N ARG A 104 1.16 -4.68 17.80
CA ARG A 104 1.64 -5.50 16.69
C ARG A 104 2.39 -4.66 15.64
N ALA A 105 1.92 -3.43 15.38
CA ALA A 105 2.60 -2.50 14.49
C ALA A 105 3.99 -2.06 15.01
N GLN A 106 4.15 -1.83 16.32
CA GLN A 106 5.46 -1.53 16.91
C GLN A 106 6.40 -2.74 16.83
N LEU A 107 5.90 -3.93 17.19
CA LEU A 107 6.68 -5.18 17.14
C LEU A 107 7.09 -5.55 15.71
N ALA A 108 6.25 -5.27 14.71
CA ALA A 108 6.60 -5.46 13.31
C ALA A 108 7.80 -4.60 12.87
N VAL A 109 7.94 -3.39 13.42
CA VAL A 109 9.12 -2.54 13.19
C VAL A 109 10.35 -3.14 13.87
N SER A 110 10.22 -3.63 15.11
CA SER A 110 11.30 -4.34 15.80
C SER A 110 11.76 -5.57 15.02
N VAL A 111 10.84 -6.42 14.57
CA VAL A 111 11.14 -7.60 13.74
C VAL A 111 11.88 -7.20 12.47
N ARG A 112 11.46 -6.12 11.79
CA ARG A 112 12.18 -5.63 10.61
C ARG A 112 13.65 -5.31 10.91
N THR A 113 13.93 -4.67 12.04
CA THR A 113 15.31 -4.37 12.45
C THR A 113 16.08 -5.63 12.79
N ILE A 114 15.49 -6.54 13.57
CA ILE A 114 16.13 -7.80 13.97
C ILE A 114 16.46 -8.63 12.72
N LEU A 115 15.49 -8.76 11.80
CA LEU A 115 15.68 -9.46 10.54
C LEU A 115 16.93 -8.93 9.83
N LYS A 116 17.02 -7.61 9.60
CA LYS A 116 18.13 -6.94 8.89
C LYS A 116 19.52 -7.40 9.32
N THR A 117 19.71 -7.61 10.62
CA THR A 117 21.00 -7.97 11.20
C THR A 117 21.17 -9.49 11.33
N ASP A 118 20.10 -10.22 11.66
CA ASP A 118 20.20 -11.60 12.12
C ASP A 118 19.74 -12.66 11.10
N PHE A 119 18.97 -12.28 10.08
CA PHE A 119 18.49 -13.23 9.06
C PHE A 119 19.41 -13.26 7.83
N PRO A 120 19.75 -14.45 7.28
CA PRO A 120 19.37 -15.80 7.74
C PRO A 120 20.31 -16.43 8.79
N GLY A 121 21.42 -15.77 9.15
CA GLY A 121 22.51 -16.35 9.92
C GLY A 121 22.20 -16.64 11.40
N ARG A 122 22.00 -15.59 12.21
CA ARG A 122 21.76 -15.73 13.66
C ARG A 122 20.33 -16.17 13.98
N TRP A 123 19.38 -16.03 13.05
CA TRP A 123 17.97 -16.42 13.23
C TRP A 123 17.45 -17.35 12.12
N PRO A 124 17.98 -18.59 12.00
CA PRO A 124 17.59 -19.52 10.93
C PRO A 124 16.18 -20.11 11.13
N ASP A 125 15.75 -20.29 12.38
CA ASP A 125 14.52 -21.03 12.72
C ASP A 125 13.21 -20.26 12.43
N ILE A 126 13.32 -18.97 12.10
CA ILE A 126 12.15 -18.10 11.85
C ILE A 126 11.23 -18.66 10.77
N ILE A 127 11.79 -19.21 9.69
CA ILE A 127 11.00 -19.77 8.59
C ILE A 127 10.23 -21.01 9.06
N GLY A 128 10.90 -21.89 9.80
CA GLY A 128 10.26 -23.08 10.38
C GLY A 128 9.09 -22.71 11.29
N LYS A 129 9.27 -21.72 12.17
CA LYS A 129 8.22 -21.25 13.07
C LYS A 129 7.04 -20.61 12.32
N LEU A 130 7.31 -19.84 11.26
CA LEU A 130 6.24 -19.27 10.43
C LEU A 130 5.43 -20.35 9.72
N MET A 131 6.10 -21.37 9.16
CA MET A 131 5.41 -22.49 8.52
C MET A 131 4.54 -23.28 9.51
N GLU A 132 5.03 -23.51 10.73
CA GLU A 132 4.25 -24.16 11.79
C GLU A 132 2.96 -23.38 12.09
N LEU A 133 3.08 -22.07 12.34
CA LEU A 133 1.94 -21.22 12.66
C LEU A 133 0.96 -21.02 11.48
N LEU A 134 1.45 -21.04 10.24
CA LEU A 134 0.60 -20.95 9.04
C LEU A 134 -0.18 -22.25 8.78
N ASN A 135 0.26 -23.39 9.30
CA ASN A 135 -0.48 -24.65 9.18
C ASN A 135 -1.64 -24.75 10.19
N GLU A 136 -1.69 -23.89 11.20
CA GLU A 136 -2.75 -23.88 12.20
C GLU A 136 -4.03 -23.20 11.70
N SER A 137 -5.18 -23.58 12.25
CA SER A 137 -6.50 -23.03 11.89
C SER A 137 -6.91 -21.81 12.74
N ASP A 138 -5.95 -21.07 13.29
CA ASP A 138 -6.17 -19.95 14.21
C ASP A 138 -5.93 -18.58 13.52
N ALA A 139 -6.91 -17.67 13.61
CA ALA A 139 -6.84 -16.37 12.93
C ALA A 139 -5.76 -15.43 13.49
N GLU A 140 -5.49 -15.47 14.79
CA GLU A 140 -4.45 -14.65 15.43
C GLU A 140 -3.07 -15.14 15.06
N LYS A 141 -2.86 -16.46 15.07
CA LYS A 141 -1.60 -17.08 14.62
C LYS A 141 -1.33 -16.74 13.17
N TRP A 142 -2.33 -16.84 12.31
CA TRP A 142 -2.22 -16.40 10.92
C TRP A 142 -1.86 -14.92 10.81
N LEU A 143 -2.56 -14.04 11.53
CA LEU A 143 -2.30 -12.61 11.47
C LEU A 143 -0.88 -12.25 11.93
N GLY A 144 -0.39 -12.91 12.98
CA GLY A 144 0.98 -12.74 13.45
C GLY A 144 2.02 -13.24 12.45
N SER A 145 1.82 -14.44 11.91
CA SER A 145 2.69 -15.01 10.87
C SER A 145 2.74 -14.16 9.61
N LEU A 146 1.60 -13.71 9.11
CA LEU A 146 1.52 -12.82 7.93
C LEU A 146 2.22 -11.47 8.21
N THR A 147 2.18 -10.97 9.45
CA THR A 147 2.87 -9.74 9.82
C THR A 147 4.39 -9.88 9.73
N VAL A 148 4.94 -10.98 10.25
CA VAL A 148 6.38 -11.28 10.18
C VAL A 148 6.80 -11.60 8.75
N LEU A 149 6.04 -12.43 8.04
CA LEU A 149 6.28 -12.78 6.64
C LEU A 149 6.30 -11.54 5.75
N TYR A 150 5.40 -10.58 5.98
CA TYR A 150 5.43 -9.30 5.26
C TYR A 150 6.74 -8.53 5.46
N GLN A 151 7.34 -8.57 6.65
CA GLN A 151 8.66 -7.95 6.88
C GLN A 151 9.78 -8.71 6.17
N LEU A 152 9.72 -10.04 6.12
CA LEU A 152 10.68 -10.85 5.38
C LEU A 152 10.64 -10.52 3.88
N VAL A 153 9.48 -10.62 3.23
CA VAL A 153 9.32 -10.40 1.78
C VAL A 153 9.72 -8.99 1.36
N LYS A 154 9.41 -7.99 2.19
CA LYS A 154 9.67 -6.58 1.88
C LYS A 154 11.16 -6.19 1.94
N ASN A 155 11.97 -6.88 2.75
CA ASN A 155 13.33 -6.42 3.05
C ASN A 155 14.45 -7.35 2.52
N TYR A 156 14.11 -8.49 1.93
CA TYR A 156 15.07 -9.49 1.45
C TYR A 156 14.79 -9.95 0.03
N GLU A 157 15.85 -10.11 -0.77
CA GLU A 157 15.80 -10.69 -2.14
C GLU A 157 16.28 -12.15 -2.18
N GLN A 158 17.24 -12.52 -1.34
CA GLN A 158 17.68 -13.90 -1.13
C GLN A 158 17.98 -14.08 0.36
N PRO A 159 17.66 -15.23 1.00
CA PRO A 159 17.11 -16.50 0.48
C PRO A 159 15.56 -16.57 0.45
N ILE A 160 14.87 -15.44 0.26
CA ILE A 160 13.39 -15.41 0.38
C ILE A 160 12.69 -16.21 -0.72
N ALA A 161 13.32 -16.39 -1.89
CA ALA A 161 12.73 -17.09 -3.03
C ALA A 161 12.32 -18.53 -2.65
N ASP A 162 13.24 -19.30 -2.07
CA ASP A 162 13.02 -20.70 -1.66
C ASP A 162 11.90 -20.84 -0.62
N VAL A 163 11.76 -19.84 0.24
CA VAL A 163 10.69 -19.76 1.22
C VAL A 163 9.35 -19.49 0.52
N MET A 164 9.32 -18.50 -0.37
CA MET A 164 8.09 -18.07 -1.03
C MET A 164 7.54 -19.12 -1.98
N VAL A 165 8.37 -19.94 -2.62
CA VAL A 165 7.91 -21.09 -3.42
C VAL A 165 7.05 -22.04 -2.58
N LYS A 166 7.36 -22.23 -1.30
CA LYS A 166 6.61 -23.12 -0.38
C LYS A 166 5.40 -22.43 0.24
N VAL A 167 5.55 -21.15 0.61
CA VAL A 167 4.53 -20.39 1.34
C VAL A 167 3.42 -19.88 0.42
N LEU A 168 3.77 -19.46 -0.80
CA LEU A 168 2.82 -18.78 -1.70
C LEU A 168 1.60 -19.63 -2.08
N PRO A 169 1.72 -20.95 -2.36
CA PRO A 169 0.55 -21.82 -2.57
C PRO A 169 -0.38 -21.87 -1.35
N GLN A 170 0.17 -21.91 -0.13
CA GLN A 170 -0.64 -21.88 1.10
C GLN A 170 -1.39 -20.55 1.26
N LEU A 171 -0.71 -19.42 0.96
CA LEU A 171 -1.35 -18.11 0.97
C LEU A 171 -2.49 -18.03 -0.05
N HIS A 172 -2.29 -18.57 -1.25
CA HIS A 172 -3.30 -18.61 -2.30
C HIS A 172 -4.52 -19.44 -1.86
N LEU A 173 -4.30 -20.66 -1.37
CA LEU A 173 -5.35 -21.53 -0.87
C LEU A 173 -6.14 -20.87 0.27
N ARG A 174 -5.44 -20.26 1.22
CA ARG A 174 -6.08 -19.55 2.33
C ARG A 174 -6.90 -18.35 1.83
N MET A 175 -6.37 -17.60 0.87
CA MET A 175 -7.09 -16.48 0.25
C MET A 175 -8.39 -16.96 -0.40
N CYS A 176 -8.36 -18.06 -1.14
CA CYS A 176 -9.55 -18.67 -1.76
C CYS A 176 -10.60 -19.10 -0.74
N HIS A 177 -10.20 -19.61 0.44
CA HIS A 177 -11.15 -19.93 1.52
C HIS A 177 -11.72 -18.70 2.23
N LEU A 178 -10.93 -17.62 2.33
CA LEU A 178 -11.34 -16.41 3.04
C LEU A 178 -12.21 -15.47 2.19
N ILE A 179 -12.07 -15.52 0.87
CA ILE A 179 -12.63 -14.51 -0.04
C ILE A 179 -14.15 -14.35 0.06
N ASP A 180 -14.88 -15.44 0.34
CA ASP A 180 -16.34 -15.45 0.48
C ASP A 180 -16.80 -15.14 1.91
N ASN A 181 -15.87 -15.14 2.89
CA ASN A 181 -16.16 -14.80 4.28
C ASN A 181 -16.03 -13.28 4.50
N SER A 182 -17.17 -12.63 4.73
CA SER A 182 -17.29 -11.18 4.95
C SER A 182 -17.08 -10.73 6.41
N SER A 183 -16.57 -11.57 7.30
CA SER A 183 -16.18 -11.13 8.66
C SER A 183 -15.01 -10.15 8.62
N GLN A 184 -14.96 -9.20 9.57
CA GLN A 184 -13.86 -8.22 9.63
C GLN A 184 -12.48 -8.89 9.80
N GLU A 185 -12.41 -9.98 10.58
CA GLU A 185 -11.21 -10.78 10.80
C GLU A 185 -10.72 -11.41 9.48
N SER A 186 -11.62 -12.06 8.73
CA SER A 186 -11.32 -12.63 7.40
C SER A 186 -10.77 -11.56 6.46
N VAL A 187 -11.45 -10.41 6.37
CA VAL A 187 -11.05 -9.32 5.47
C VAL A 187 -9.71 -8.70 5.90
N HIS A 188 -9.38 -8.71 7.19
CA HIS A 188 -8.06 -8.29 7.68
C HIS A 188 -6.95 -9.25 7.25
N LEU A 189 -7.20 -10.56 7.30
CA LEU A 189 -6.28 -11.58 6.78
C LEU A 189 -6.09 -11.44 5.27
N GLN A 190 -7.18 -11.27 4.51
CA GLN A 190 -7.13 -11.00 3.06
C GLN A 190 -6.27 -9.78 2.74
N LYS A 191 -6.47 -8.67 3.47
CA LYS A 191 -5.63 -7.45 3.34
C LYS A 191 -4.15 -7.77 3.54
N MET A 192 -3.83 -8.61 4.53
CA MET A 192 -2.44 -8.95 4.80
C MET A 192 -1.82 -9.84 3.72
N ILE A 193 -2.57 -10.83 3.21
CA ILE A 193 -2.14 -11.66 2.08
C ILE A 193 -1.87 -10.80 0.85
N LEU A 194 -2.79 -9.88 0.51
CA LEU A 194 -2.60 -8.96 -0.62
C LEU A 194 -1.37 -8.05 -0.46
N LYS A 195 -1.06 -7.61 0.77
CA LYS A 195 0.15 -6.83 1.04
C LYS A 195 1.43 -7.63 0.80
N ILE A 196 1.44 -8.90 1.17
CA ILE A 196 2.57 -9.80 0.94
C ILE A 196 2.73 -10.05 -0.55
N TYR A 197 1.64 -10.36 -1.26
CA TYR A 197 1.68 -10.55 -2.71
C TYR A 197 2.11 -9.27 -3.45
N HIS A 198 1.64 -8.09 -3.02
CA HIS A 198 2.14 -6.82 -3.56
C HIS A 198 3.65 -6.65 -3.35
N ALA A 199 4.17 -6.97 -2.15
CA ALA A 199 5.60 -6.90 -1.89
C ALA A 199 6.37 -7.89 -2.79
N LEU A 200 5.85 -9.09 -2.97
CA LEU A 200 6.42 -10.09 -3.88
C LEU A 200 6.47 -9.57 -5.33
N VAL A 201 5.37 -9.00 -5.85
CA VAL A 201 5.33 -8.40 -7.19
C VAL A 201 6.33 -7.23 -7.32
N LEU A 202 6.47 -6.43 -6.26
CA LEU A 202 7.33 -5.25 -6.26
C LEU A 202 8.82 -5.63 -6.33
N TYR A 203 9.24 -6.63 -5.55
CA TYR A 203 10.65 -6.97 -5.38
C TYR A 203 11.06 -8.23 -6.16
N HIS A 204 10.19 -9.23 -6.32
CA HIS A 204 10.55 -10.61 -6.70
C HIS A 204 9.64 -11.22 -7.80
N LEU A 205 9.49 -10.55 -8.95
CA LEU A 205 8.66 -11.05 -10.05
C LEU A 205 9.51 -11.80 -11.09
N HIS A 206 9.70 -13.10 -10.90
CA HIS A 206 10.33 -14.02 -11.85
C HIS A 206 9.72 -15.42 -11.71
N THR A 207 9.95 -16.29 -12.71
CA THR A 207 9.26 -17.58 -12.79
C THR A 207 9.70 -18.61 -11.74
N ASP A 208 10.88 -18.45 -11.14
CA ASP A 208 11.35 -19.42 -10.14
C ASP A 208 10.53 -19.34 -8.85
N ILE A 209 9.94 -18.17 -8.54
CA ILE A 209 9.00 -18.02 -7.42
C ILE A 209 7.56 -18.20 -7.89
N LEU A 210 7.23 -17.71 -9.09
CA LEU A 210 5.86 -17.63 -9.57
C LEU A 210 5.74 -18.17 -10.99
N SER A 211 5.30 -19.42 -11.12
CA SER A 211 5.00 -20.01 -12.43
C SER A 211 3.90 -19.25 -13.15
N GLU A 212 3.81 -19.41 -14.48
CA GLU A 212 2.77 -18.79 -15.29
C GLU A 212 1.35 -19.15 -14.81
N SER A 213 1.13 -20.40 -14.39
CA SER A 213 -0.15 -20.87 -13.86
C SER A 213 -0.53 -20.16 -12.56
N HIS A 214 0.36 -20.16 -11.57
CA HIS A 214 0.11 -19.51 -10.29
C HIS A 214 -0.01 -17.99 -10.47
N PHE A 215 0.75 -17.38 -11.39
CA PHE A 215 0.59 -15.96 -11.72
C PHE A 215 -0.85 -15.65 -12.17
N LEU A 216 -1.40 -16.45 -13.09
CA LEU A 216 -2.78 -16.30 -13.56
C LEU A 216 -3.80 -16.48 -12.44
N GLU A 217 -3.64 -17.51 -11.61
CA GLU A 217 -4.52 -17.76 -10.45
C GLU A 217 -4.55 -16.56 -9.48
N TRP A 218 -3.37 -16.00 -9.18
CA TRP A 218 -3.28 -14.82 -8.33
C TRP A 218 -3.93 -13.58 -8.96
N ILE A 219 -3.78 -13.35 -10.27
CA ILE A 219 -4.47 -12.26 -10.95
C ILE A 219 -5.99 -12.42 -10.83
N ILE A 220 -6.52 -13.64 -11.02
CA ILE A 220 -7.95 -13.93 -10.90
C ILE A 220 -8.45 -13.60 -9.48
N VAL A 221 -7.71 -14.03 -8.45
CA VAL A 221 -8.05 -13.72 -7.06
C VAL A 221 -8.01 -12.22 -6.78
N VAL A 222 -6.98 -11.52 -7.27
CA VAL A 222 -6.85 -10.06 -7.10
C VAL A 222 -8.00 -9.31 -7.75
N ILE A 223 -8.42 -9.70 -8.96
CA ILE A 223 -9.59 -9.15 -9.66
C ILE A 223 -10.86 -9.47 -8.85
N ARG A 224 -11.04 -10.70 -8.39
CA ARG A 224 -12.22 -11.09 -7.59
C ARG A 224 -12.36 -10.22 -6.34
N VAL A 225 -11.28 -9.99 -5.60
CA VAL A 225 -11.31 -9.07 -4.43
C VAL A 225 -11.67 -7.64 -4.82
N LEU A 226 -11.15 -7.16 -5.96
CA LEU A 226 -11.48 -5.83 -6.46
C LEU A 226 -12.98 -5.70 -6.79
N GLU A 227 -13.65 -6.79 -7.15
CA GLU A 227 -15.04 -6.80 -7.57
C GLU A 227 -16.07 -7.12 -6.49
N ILE A 228 -15.66 -7.73 -5.37
CA ILE A 228 -16.58 -8.02 -4.26
C ILE A 228 -17.20 -6.73 -3.73
N PRO A 229 -18.53 -6.63 -3.61
CA PRO A 229 -19.19 -5.44 -3.10
C PRO A 229 -18.78 -5.16 -1.65
N VAL A 230 -18.65 -3.88 -1.29
CA VAL A 230 -18.40 -3.49 0.10
C VAL A 230 -19.73 -3.50 0.86
N PRO A 231 -19.81 -4.10 2.07
CA PRO A 231 -21.02 -4.07 2.86
C PRO A 231 -21.50 -2.62 3.14
N PRO A 232 -22.81 -2.35 3.11
CA PRO A 232 -23.36 -1.01 3.31
C PRO A 232 -23.35 -0.61 4.80
N VAL A 233 -22.18 -0.26 5.32
CA VAL A 233 -21.98 0.17 6.73
C VAL A 233 -21.84 1.70 6.80
N LYS A 234 -22.29 2.32 7.91
CA LYS A 234 -22.30 3.79 8.11
C LYS A 234 -20.90 4.43 8.06
N ASP A 235 -19.87 3.78 8.63
CA ASP A 235 -18.50 4.31 8.70
C ASP A 235 -17.66 3.96 7.46
N ARG A 236 -18.13 4.40 6.29
CA ARG A 236 -17.64 3.99 4.97
C ARG A 236 -16.13 4.14 4.73
N PRO A 237 -15.42 5.21 5.15
CA PRO A 237 -14.02 5.43 4.74
C PRO A 237 -12.98 4.53 5.41
N GLN A 238 -13.23 4.06 6.63
CA GLN A 238 -12.23 3.35 7.43
C GLN A 238 -12.30 1.82 7.28
N LEU A 239 -13.31 1.32 6.57
CA LEU A 239 -13.56 -0.10 6.35
C LEU A 239 -12.37 -0.83 5.72
N VAL A 240 -12.08 -2.02 6.25
CA VAL A 240 -10.96 -2.86 5.79
C VAL A 240 -11.15 -3.31 4.33
N TRP A 241 -12.39 -3.48 3.87
CA TRP A 241 -12.73 -3.79 2.47
C TRP A 241 -12.16 -2.79 1.47
N TRP A 242 -12.21 -1.49 1.76
CA TRP A 242 -11.59 -0.47 0.90
C TRP A 242 -10.07 -0.60 0.89
N LYS A 243 -9.46 -1.03 2.00
CA LYS A 243 -8.03 -1.34 2.05
C LYS A 243 -7.71 -2.54 1.16
N CYS A 244 -8.54 -3.58 1.14
CA CYS A 244 -8.39 -4.73 0.23
C CYS A 244 -8.50 -4.29 -1.24
N LYS A 245 -9.58 -3.62 -1.64
CA LYS A 245 -9.75 -3.10 -3.02
C LYS A 245 -8.58 -2.21 -3.45
N LYS A 246 -8.10 -1.34 -2.55
CA LYS A 246 -6.90 -0.52 -2.80
C LYS A 246 -5.66 -1.37 -3.07
N TRP A 247 -5.39 -2.37 -2.25
CA TRP A 247 -4.23 -3.25 -2.47
C TRP A 247 -4.37 -4.05 -3.75
N SER A 248 -5.56 -4.56 -4.07
CA SER A 248 -5.81 -5.21 -5.35
C SER A 248 -5.52 -4.30 -6.54
N ALA A 249 -6.05 -3.07 -6.53
CA ALA A 249 -5.82 -2.11 -7.61
C ALA A 249 -4.32 -1.72 -7.72
N ARG A 250 -3.62 -1.58 -6.59
CA ARG A 250 -2.16 -1.33 -6.57
C ARG A 250 -1.35 -2.49 -7.15
N ILE A 251 -1.74 -3.72 -6.85
CA ILE A 251 -1.08 -4.91 -7.40
C ILE A 251 -1.21 -4.91 -8.92
N LEU A 252 -2.43 -4.77 -9.45
CA LEU A 252 -2.66 -4.75 -10.90
C LEU A 252 -1.89 -3.61 -11.57
N SER A 253 -1.94 -2.40 -11.00
CA SER A 253 -1.19 -1.24 -11.51
C SER A 253 0.31 -1.48 -11.50
N ARG A 254 0.86 -2.04 -10.42
CA ARG A 254 2.29 -2.34 -10.30
C ARG A 254 2.74 -3.38 -11.32
N ILE A 255 1.95 -4.43 -11.55
CA ILE A 255 2.24 -5.45 -12.57
C ILE A 255 2.29 -4.81 -13.95
N TYR A 256 1.29 -3.99 -14.28
CA TYR A 256 1.25 -3.29 -15.55
C TYR A 256 2.47 -2.38 -15.74
N ASP A 257 2.75 -1.50 -14.77
CA ASP A 257 3.86 -0.55 -14.84
C ASP A 257 5.19 -1.28 -15.00
N ARG A 258 5.41 -2.34 -14.23
CA ARG A 258 6.64 -3.15 -14.31
C ARG A 258 6.77 -3.79 -15.69
N PHE A 259 5.73 -4.40 -16.22
CA PHE A 259 5.79 -5.01 -17.55
C PHE A 259 5.91 -4.00 -18.69
N HIS A 260 5.47 -2.76 -18.51
CA HIS A 260 5.55 -1.71 -19.53
C HIS A 260 6.89 -0.94 -19.48
N GLU A 261 7.42 -0.65 -18.28
CA GLU A 261 8.59 0.21 -18.08
C GLU A 261 9.91 -0.58 -17.95
N ASP A 262 9.86 -1.81 -17.46
CA ASP A 262 11.06 -2.60 -17.17
C ASP A 262 11.64 -3.22 -18.45
N LYS A 263 12.94 -2.98 -18.66
CA LYS A 263 13.74 -3.58 -19.75
C LYS A 263 14.39 -4.90 -19.32
N ASN A 264 13.86 -5.54 -18.28
CA ASN A 264 14.34 -6.82 -17.80
C ASN A 264 14.27 -7.88 -18.93
N SER A 265 15.44 -8.44 -19.24
CA SER A 265 15.62 -9.47 -20.27
C SER A 265 15.52 -10.90 -19.74
N ASP A 266 15.24 -11.07 -18.44
CA ASP A 266 15.08 -12.38 -17.82
C ASP A 266 13.97 -13.19 -18.53
N PRO A 267 14.25 -14.43 -18.99
CA PRO A 267 13.27 -15.25 -19.70
C PRO A 267 11.99 -15.48 -18.89
N GLY A 268 12.11 -15.66 -17.57
CA GLY A 268 10.98 -15.85 -16.68
C GLY A 268 10.10 -14.62 -16.60
N PHE A 269 10.70 -13.45 -16.38
CA PHE A 269 9.99 -12.17 -16.40
C PHE A 269 9.26 -11.94 -17.74
N LEU A 270 9.92 -12.23 -18.86
CA LEU A 270 9.33 -12.09 -20.19
C LEU A 270 8.17 -13.06 -20.45
N ALA A 271 8.22 -14.27 -19.88
CA ALA A 271 7.13 -15.23 -19.92
C ALA A 271 5.89 -14.70 -19.19
N LEU A 272 6.05 -14.22 -17.95
CA LEU A 272 4.96 -13.61 -17.17
C LEU A 272 4.37 -12.37 -17.86
N ARG A 273 5.24 -11.51 -18.44
CA ARG A 273 4.82 -10.35 -19.23
C ARG A 273 3.92 -10.76 -20.40
N ARG A 274 4.32 -11.79 -21.15
CA ARG A 274 3.56 -12.29 -22.30
C ARG A 274 2.18 -12.81 -21.87
N VAL A 275 2.15 -13.60 -20.80
CA VAL A 275 0.91 -14.17 -20.25
C VAL A 275 -0.03 -13.05 -19.80
N PHE A 276 0.47 -12.04 -19.11
CA PHE A 276 -0.34 -10.91 -18.64
C PHE A 276 -1.00 -10.14 -19.80
N PHE A 277 -0.23 -9.71 -20.79
CA PHE A 277 -0.79 -8.94 -21.91
C PHE A 277 -1.72 -9.77 -22.80
N LYS A 278 -1.49 -11.09 -22.90
CA LYS A 278 -2.31 -11.99 -23.69
C LYS A 278 -3.63 -12.37 -23.01
N HIS A 279 -3.60 -12.63 -21.70
CA HIS A 279 -4.72 -13.25 -20.98
C HIS A 279 -5.37 -12.36 -19.91
N CYS A 280 -4.64 -11.41 -19.33
CA CYS A 280 -5.10 -10.65 -18.16
C CYS A 280 -5.49 -9.21 -18.45
N LEU A 281 -4.78 -8.52 -19.38
CA LEU A 281 -4.94 -7.08 -19.60
C LEU A 281 -6.41 -6.66 -19.77
N MET A 282 -7.16 -7.36 -20.62
CA MET A 282 -8.57 -7.04 -20.88
C MET A 282 -9.42 -7.13 -19.61
N GLN A 283 -9.27 -8.22 -18.84
CA GLN A 283 -10.03 -8.45 -17.61
C GLN A 283 -9.71 -7.39 -16.55
N THR A 284 -8.43 -7.01 -16.42
CA THR A 284 -8.04 -5.95 -15.47
C THR A 284 -8.64 -4.59 -15.83
N ILE A 285 -8.69 -4.23 -17.12
CA ILE A 285 -9.32 -3.00 -17.59
C ILE A 285 -10.83 -3.02 -17.32
N GLN A 286 -11.49 -4.13 -17.63
CA GLN A 286 -12.93 -4.30 -17.35
C GLN A 286 -13.25 -4.17 -15.86
N SER A 287 -12.41 -4.73 -15.00
CA SER A 287 -12.56 -4.60 -13.55
C SER A 287 -12.42 -3.15 -13.06
N MET A 288 -11.47 -2.38 -13.60
CA MET A 288 -11.35 -0.95 -13.28
C MET A 288 -12.53 -0.13 -13.82
N LEU A 289 -13.04 -0.45 -15.01
CA LEU A 289 -14.25 0.17 -15.55
C LEU A 289 -15.48 -0.13 -14.68
N LYS A 290 -15.58 -1.34 -14.13
CA LYS A 290 -16.64 -1.71 -13.17
C LYS A 290 -16.59 -0.87 -11.91
N VAL A 291 -15.40 -0.57 -11.38
CA VAL A 291 -15.24 0.37 -10.25
C VAL A 291 -15.78 1.76 -10.61
N LEU A 292 -15.48 2.27 -11.80
CA LEU A 292 -16.04 3.55 -12.25
C LEU A 292 -17.56 3.48 -12.42
N ASN A 293 -18.10 2.37 -12.92
CA ASN A 293 -19.54 2.18 -13.06
C ASN A 293 -20.28 2.18 -11.71
N CYS A 294 -19.71 1.54 -10.68
CA CYS A 294 -20.26 1.62 -9.33
C CYS A 294 -20.31 3.07 -8.81
N TYR A 295 -19.23 3.84 -9.01
CA TYR A 295 -19.22 5.27 -8.67
C TYR A 295 -20.32 6.05 -9.41
N ARG A 296 -20.51 5.78 -10.70
CA ARG A 296 -21.59 6.39 -11.51
C ARG A 296 -23.00 6.05 -11.02
N GLN A 297 -23.17 4.88 -10.40
CA GLN A 297 -24.44 4.44 -9.82
C GLN A 297 -24.69 5.05 -8.41
N ASN A 298 -23.90 6.05 -8.01
CA ASN A 298 -23.92 6.67 -6.68
C ASN A 298 -23.56 5.70 -5.55
N GLU A 299 -22.86 4.60 -5.85
CA GLU A 299 -22.25 3.79 -4.82
C GLU A 299 -21.00 4.51 -4.29
N TYR A 300 -20.84 4.54 -2.97
CA TYR A 300 -19.63 5.12 -2.38
C TYR A 300 -18.42 4.28 -2.79
N ILE A 301 -17.43 4.92 -3.42
CA ILE A 301 -16.11 4.36 -3.69
C ILE A 301 -15.07 5.19 -2.92
N SER A 302 -14.16 4.52 -2.22
CA SER A 302 -13.05 5.23 -1.55
C SER A 302 -12.25 6.06 -2.58
N PRO A 303 -11.96 7.34 -2.30
CA PRO A 303 -11.21 8.21 -3.23
C PRO A 303 -9.88 7.61 -3.70
N GLN A 304 -9.20 6.84 -2.84
CA GLN A 304 -7.95 6.16 -3.19
C GLN A 304 -8.16 5.06 -4.23
N VAL A 305 -9.26 4.31 -4.14
CA VAL A 305 -9.59 3.24 -5.10
C VAL A 305 -10.03 3.84 -6.43
N LEU A 306 -10.83 4.90 -6.39
CA LEU A 306 -11.26 5.64 -7.59
C LEU A 306 -10.06 6.23 -8.33
N TYR A 307 -9.12 6.86 -7.61
CA TYR A 307 -7.88 7.37 -8.18
C TYR A 307 -7.07 6.26 -8.86
N LEU A 308 -6.85 5.13 -8.19
CA LEU A 308 -6.08 4.01 -8.75
C LEU A 308 -6.74 3.42 -10.00
N ALA A 309 -8.08 3.34 -10.03
CA ALA A 309 -8.81 2.89 -11.21
C ALA A 309 -8.61 3.85 -12.41
N LEU A 310 -8.74 5.16 -12.19
CA LEU A 310 -8.50 6.18 -13.22
C LEU A 310 -7.04 6.20 -13.70
N GLU A 311 -6.09 6.07 -12.77
CA GLU A 311 -4.66 5.98 -13.07
C GLU A 311 -4.34 4.75 -13.93
N TYR A 312 -4.88 3.58 -13.56
CA TYR A 312 -4.73 2.34 -14.32
C TYR A 312 -5.32 2.43 -15.73
N LEU A 313 -6.50 3.03 -15.88
CA LEU A 313 -7.09 3.22 -17.20
C LEU A 313 -6.27 4.19 -18.06
N THR A 314 -5.68 5.21 -17.44
CA THR A 314 -4.79 6.17 -18.13
C THR A 314 -3.49 5.49 -18.62
N THR A 315 -2.95 4.52 -17.88
CA THR A 315 -1.80 3.74 -18.34
C THR A 315 -2.21 2.68 -19.36
N GLY A 316 -3.34 2.01 -19.16
CA GLY A 316 -3.89 0.96 -20.03
C GLY A 316 -4.21 1.40 -21.46
N VAL A 317 -4.53 2.69 -21.69
CA VAL A 317 -4.74 3.23 -23.05
C VAL A 317 -3.45 3.35 -23.89
N ARG A 318 -2.27 3.12 -23.30
CA ARG A 318 -1.00 3.08 -24.06
C ARG A 318 -0.90 1.86 -24.97
N GLU A 319 -1.56 0.75 -24.59
CA GLU A 319 -1.60 -0.48 -25.37
C GLU A 319 -2.73 -0.44 -26.39
N THR A 320 -2.49 -0.92 -27.62
CA THR A 320 -3.51 -0.94 -28.70
C THR A 320 -4.78 -1.69 -28.29
N ASN A 321 -4.64 -2.84 -27.63
CA ASN A 321 -5.77 -3.63 -27.16
C ASN A 321 -6.47 -2.98 -25.95
N GLY A 322 -5.71 -2.31 -25.08
CA GLY A 322 -6.27 -1.56 -23.96
C GLY A 322 -7.05 -0.33 -24.43
N TRP A 323 -6.53 0.41 -25.41
CA TRP A 323 -7.25 1.51 -26.05
C TRP A 323 -8.56 1.05 -26.69
N LYS A 324 -8.57 -0.07 -27.42
CA LYS A 324 -9.81 -0.63 -28.00
C LYS A 324 -10.88 -0.90 -26.95
N ALA A 325 -10.48 -1.33 -25.75
CA ALA A 325 -11.40 -1.60 -24.65
C ALA A 325 -11.93 -0.32 -23.99
N VAL A 326 -11.08 0.69 -23.78
CA VAL A 326 -11.44 1.92 -23.07
C VAL A 326 -12.15 2.92 -23.98
N LYS A 327 -11.77 3.00 -25.26
CA LYS A 327 -12.26 3.99 -26.24
C LYS A 327 -13.79 4.17 -26.24
N PRO A 328 -14.62 3.11 -26.22
CA PRO A 328 -16.08 3.26 -26.23
C PRO A 328 -16.62 3.98 -24.99
N HIS A 329 -15.89 3.93 -23.87
CA HIS A 329 -16.33 4.47 -22.58
C HIS A 329 -15.73 5.84 -22.26
N VAL A 330 -14.76 6.34 -23.04
CA VAL A 330 -14.00 7.57 -22.72
C VAL A 330 -14.93 8.78 -22.50
N MET A 331 -15.89 8.98 -23.40
CA MET A 331 -16.82 10.12 -23.34
C MET A 331 -17.69 10.08 -22.11
N ASP A 332 -18.21 8.89 -21.82
CA ASP A 332 -19.08 8.63 -20.69
C ASP A 332 -18.32 8.78 -19.36
N ILE A 333 -17.09 8.26 -19.25
CA ILE A 333 -16.21 8.45 -18.08
C ILE A 333 -15.92 9.93 -17.85
N ILE A 334 -15.63 10.65 -18.93
CA ILE A 334 -15.37 12.09 -18.88
C ILE A 334 -16.58 12.84 -18.30
N GLN A 335 -17.78 12.57 -18.82
CA GLN A 335 -19.00 13.31 -18.46
C GLN A 335 -19.52 12.94 -17.08
N THR A 336 -19.44 11.66 -16.72
CA THR A 336 -20.12 11.12 -15.54
C THR A 336 -19.19 10.88 -14.35
N VAL A 337 -17.87 10.87 -14.56
CA VAL A 337 -16.88 10.65 -13.49
C VAL A 337 -15.94 11.83 -13.38
N ILE A 338 -15.20 12.15 -14.45
CA ILE A 338 -14.14 13.16 -14.39
C ILE A 338 -14.73 14.56 -14.15
N PHE A 339 -15.74 14.95 -14.92
CA PHE A 339 -16.33 16.28 -14.79
C PHE A 339 -16.94 16.54 -13.39
N PRO A 340 -17.78 15.65 -12.83
CA PRO A 340 -18.27 15.82 -11.45
C PRO A 340 -17.15 15.93 -10.41
N LEU A 341 -16.07 15.15 -10.53
CA LEU A 341 -14.91 15.23 -9.61
C LEU A 341 -14.12 16.55 -9.68
N LEU A 342 -14.33 17.33 -10.74
CA LEU A 342 -13.69 18.63 -10.94
C LEU A 342 -14.57 19.80 -10.52
N CYS A 343 -15.88 19.57 -10.46
CA CYS A 343 -16.85 20.54 -9.97
C CYS A 343 -16.67 20.74 -8.46
N PHE A 344 -16.96 21.95 -8.01
CA PHE A 344 -17.08 22.24 -6.59
C PHE A 344 -18.30 21.52 -6.03
N SER A 345 -18.08 20.58 -5.11
CA SER A 345 -19.17 19.77 -4.52
C SER A 345 -19.84 20.49 -3.34
N ASN A 346 -21.01 19.99 -2.91
CA ASN A 346 -21.64 20.49 -1.69
C ASN A 346 -20.79 20.19 -0.44
N GLU A 347 -20.04 19.09 -0.45
CA GLU A 347 -19.07 18.75 0.61
C GLU A 347 -17.90 19.74 0.62
N ASP A 348 -17.46 20.21 -0.56
CA ASP A 348 -16.44 21.26 -0.69
C ASP A 348 -16.96 22.61 -0.15
N ASP A 349 -18.22 22.94 -0.40
CA ASP A 349 -18.90 24.15 0.13
C ASP A 349 -19.00 24.11 1.65
N GLU A 350 -19.47 23.00 2.19
CA GLU A 350 -19.52 22.77 3.64
C GLU A 350 -18.14 22.84 4.27
N LEU A 351 -17.12 22.21 3.67
CA LEU A 351 -15.75 22.23 4.18
C LEU A 351 -15.14 23.64 4.09
N TRP A 352 -15.39 24.37 3.00
CA TRP A 352 -14.96 25.76 2.85
C TRP A 352 -15.55 26.66 3.94
N HIS A 353 -16.82 26.46 4.30
CA HIS A 353 -17.49 27.23 5.34
C HIS A 353 -17.12 26.81 6.77
N THR A 354 -16.86 25.52 7.01
CA THR A 354 -16.58 24.97 8.33
C THR A 354 -15.10 25.00 8.71
N ASP A 355 -14.21 24.62 7.78
CA ASP A 355 -12.75 24.63 7.94
C ASP A 355 -12.05 24.96 6.60
N PRO A 356 -11.96 26.26 6.25
CA PRO A 356 -11.31 26.69 5.02
C PRO A 356 -9.84 26.27 4.91
N GLN A 357 -9.13 26.10 6.04
CA GLN A 357 -7.72 25.68 6.01
C GLN A 357 -7.59 24.22 5.58
N GLU A 358 -8.45 23.34 6.10
CA GLU A 358 -8.49 21.94 5.68
C GLU A 358 -8.93 21.80 4.21
N TYR A 359 -9.90 22.61 3.76
CA TYR A 359 -10.24 22.69 2.33
C TYR A 359 -9.01 23.00 1.47
N ILE A 360 -8.25 24.05 1.79
CA ILE A 360 -7.05 24.45 1.04
C ILE A 360 -6.00 23.33 1.07
N ARG A 361 -5.75 22.70 2.23
CA ARG A 361 -4.81 21.56 2.34
C ARG A 361 -5.25 20.39 1.46
N SER A 362 -6.54 20.08 1.42
CA SER A 362 -7.07 18.96 0.66
C SER A 362 -6.88 19.12 -0.86
N LYS A 363 -7.10 20.34 -1.39
CA LYS A 363 -7.03 20.62 -2.83
C LYS A 363 -5.60 20.71 -3.37
N LEU A 364 -4.61 21.08 -2.55
CA LEU A 364 -3.20 21.13 -2.96
C LEU A 364 -2.58 19.75 -3.27
N VAL A 365 -3.21 18.65 -2.83
CA VAL A 365 -2.66 17.28 -2.97
C VAL A 365 -3.04 16.60 -4.30
N MET A 366 -4.05 17.09 -5.04
CA MET A 366 -4.55 16.42 -6.26
C MET A 366 -3.78 16.82 -7.54
N LYS A 367 -2.90 15.94 -8.02
CA LYS A 367 -2.29 16.06 -9.38
C LYS A 367 -3.24 15.50 -10.45
N ARG A 368 -3.71 16.35 -11.37
CA ARG A 368 -4.68 16.01 -12.43
C ARG A 368 -3.99 15.85 -13.80
N LYS A 369 -4.31 14.81 -14.58
CA LYS A 369 -3.69 14.52 -15.91
C LYS A 369 -4.71 14.12 -17.00
N ASN A 370 -4.56 14.78 -18.18
CA ASN A 370 -4.83 14.37 -19.58
C ASN A 370 -6.21 13.88 -20.01
N TYR A 371 -6.87 14.62 -20.92
CA TYR A 371 -7.64 14.20 -22.11
C TYR A 371 -7.90 15.49 -22.93
N LEU A 372 -7.92 15.57 -24.27
CA LEU A 372 -7.92 16.90 -24.96
C LEU A 372 -8.96 17.11 -26.09
N GLY A 373 -9.20 16.13 -26.97
CA GLY A 373 -9.94 16.38 -28.22
C GLY A 373 -11.47 16.45 -28.07
N GLU A 374 -12.05 15.57 -27.26
CA GLU A 374 -13.50 15.49 -27.07
C GLU A 374 -14.04 16.42 -25.96
N LEU A 375 -13.11 17.12 -25.32
CA LEU A 375 -13.33 17.84 -24.07
C LEU A 375 -13.60 19.30 -24.23
N VAL A 376 -12.99 19.89 -25.24
CA VAL A 376 -13.37 21.20 -25.74
C VAL A 376 -14.83 21.20 -26.17
N LYS A 377 -15.34 20.09 -26.73
CA LYS A 377 -16.77 19.95 -27.09
C LYS A 377 -17.67 19.91 -25.86
N MET A 378 -17.31 19.14 -24.83
CA MET A 378 -18.09 19.08 -23.59
C MET A 378 -18.12 20.42 -22.86
N VAL A 379 -16.99 21.12 -22.77
CA VAL A 379 -16.98 22.43 -22.12
C VAL A 379 -17.73 23.48 -22.93
N ASN A 380 -17.58 23.48 -24.26
CA ASN A 380 -18.40 24.35 -25.11
C ASN A 380 -19.89 24.04 -24.95
N HIS A 381 -20.27 22.77 -24.77
CA HIS A 381 -21.66 22.39 -24.49
C HIS A 381 -22.15 22.91 -23.13
N VAL A 382 -21.35 22.77 -22.07
CA VAL A 382 -21.69 23.30 -20.72
C VAL A 382 -21.78 24.83 -20.74
N LEU A 383 -20.86 25.53 -21.41
CA LEU A 383 -20.88 27.00 -21.49
C LEU A 383 -21.96 27.55 -22.42
N SER A 384 -22.50 26.75 -23.34
CA SER A 384 -23.54 27.14 -24.29
C SER A 384 -24.96 26.78 -23.84
N THR A 385 -25.10 26.05 -22.73
CA THR A 385 -26.42 25.71 -22.16
C THR A 385 -26.95 26.91 -21.35
N PRO A 386 -28.15 27.45 -21.63
CA PRO A 386 -28.75 28.48 -20.77
C PRO A 386 -29.08 27.90 -19.37
N ASP A 387 -28.93 28.70 -18.32
CA ASP A 387 -29.22 28.37 -16.91
C ASP A 387 -28.31 27.31 -16.23
N VAL A 388 -27.02 27.30 -16.55
CA VAL A 388 -26.05 26.36 -15.97
C VAL A 388 -25.67 26.76 -14.53
N ALA A 389 -25.74 25.80 -13.61
CA ALA A 389 -25.34 25.99 -12.22
C ALA A 389 -23.87 26.48 -12.11
N PRO A 390 -23.56 27.46 -11.22
CA PRO A 390 -22.19 28.00 -11.07
C PRO A 390 -21.12 26.93 -10.81
N GLN A 391 -21.46 25.85 -10.13
CA GLN A 391 -20.57 24.70 -9.85
C GLN A 391 -20.10 24.01 -11.14
N HIS A 392 -20.96 23.92 -12.16
CA HIS A 392 -20.62 23.31 -13.45
C HIS A 392 -19.74 24.24 -14.29
N VAL A 393 -19.93 25.56 -14.16
CA VAL A 393 -19.06 26.57 -14.80
C VAL A 393 -17.66 26.52 -14.18
N ASP A 394 -17.55 26.43 -12.85
CA ASP A 394 -16.27 26.25 -12.15
C ASP A 394 -15.58 24.93 -12.55
N GLY A 395 -16.33 23.82 -12.59
CA GLY A 395 -15.83 22.53 -13.06
C GLY A 395 -15.26 22.60 -14.49
N ALA A 396 -15.94 23.32 -15.39
CA ALA A 396 -15.46 23.59 -16.74
C ALA A 396 -14.15 24.42 -16.77
N PHE A 397 -14.03 25.44 -15.93
CA PHE A 397 -12.81 26.25 -15.82
C PHE A 397 -11.64 25.50 -15.20
N ASN A 398 -11.88 24.77 -14.10
CA ASN A 398 -10.89 23.89 -13.47
C ASN A 398 -10.34 22.87 -14.47
N PHE A 399 -11.23 22.35 -15.30
CA PHE A 399 -10.86 21.44 -16.35
C PHE A 399 -10.00 22.11 -17.42
N PHE A 400 -10.39 23.28 -17.93
CA PHE A 400 -9.56 24.06 -18.84
C PHE A 400 -8.19 24.41 -18.26
N GLY A 401 -8.08 24.74 -16.97
CA GLY A 401 -6.81 25.01 -16.31
C GLY A 401 -5.85 23.81 -16.36
N VAL A 402 -6.37 22.60 -16.09
CA VAL A 402 -5.61 21.34 -16.20
C VAL A 402 -5.21 21.04 -17.64
N LEU A 403 -6.06 21.38 -18.62
CA LEU A 403 -5.75 21.21 -20.04
C LEU A 403 -4.71 22.21 -20.53
N SER A 404 -4.85 23.48 -20.13
CA SER A 404 -3.98 24.59 -20.50
C SER A 404 -2.54 24.33 -20.08
N THR A 405 -2.31 23.92 -18.82
CA THR A 405 -0.96 23.58 -18.32
C THR A 405 -0.27 22.49 -19.14
N LYS A 406 -1.02 21.55 -19.71
CA LYS A 406 -0.47 20.52 -20.60
C LYS A 406 -0.31 20.97 -22.03
N LEU A 407 -1.26 21.73 -22.57
CA LEU A 407 -1.13 22.39 -23.87
C LEU A 407 0.13 23.25 -23.91
N THR A 408 0.44 24.01 -22.85
CA THR A 408 1.64 24.85 -22.77
C THR A 408 2.93 24.02 -22.72
N VAL A 409 2.94 22.86 -22.04
CA VAL A 409 4.10 21.95 -21.99
C VAL A 409 4.30 21.22 -23.32
N THR A 410 3.23 20.75 -23.96
CA THR A 410 3.31 20.10 -25.28
C THR A 410 3.62 21.10 -26.40
N LEU A 411 3.22 22.36 -26.27
CA LEU A 411 3.61 23.44 -27.19
C LEU A 411 5.07 23.87 -27.01
N LYS A 412 5.63 23.83 -25.79
CA LYS A 412 7.07 24.02 -25.56
C LYS A 412 7.93 22.86 -26.10
N LEU A 413 7.43 21.63 -26.08
CA LEU A 413 8.08 20.47 -26.71
C LEU A 413 7.88 20.37 -28.23
N LYS A 414 6.95 21.15 -28.81
CA LYS A 414 6.71 21.18 -30.27
C LYS A 414 7.64 22.11 -31.06
N PHE A 415 8.62 22.75 -30.41
CA PHE A 415 9.64 23.53 -31.13
C PHE A 415 10.75 22.68 -31.77
N GLU A 416 10.77 21.35 -31.58
CA GLU A 416 11.75 20.44 -32.20
C GLU A 416 11.19 19.46 -33.26
N LEU A 417 9.94 19.60 -33.71
CA LEU A 417 9.48 18.94 -34.95
C LEU A 417 8.84 19.96 -35.90
N ARG A 418 9.68 20.88 -36.40
CA ARG A 418 9.54 21.34 -37.79
C ARG A 418 9.86 20.15 -38.69
N PHE A 419 9.16 20.05 -39.82
CA PHE A 419 9.07 18.90 -40.72
C PHE A 419 8.08 17.83 -40.25
N TYR A 420 6.79 18.04 -40.54
CA TYR A 420 6.08 17.17 -41.47
C TYR A 420 4.74 17.83 -41.84
N ILE A 421 4.48 17.88 -43.14
CA ILE A 421 3.22 18.23 -43.85
C ILE A 421 3.00 19.73 -44.13
N LYS A 422 3.64 20.10 -45.24
CA LYS A 422 3.29 21.15 -46.22
C LYS A 422 2.22 20.55 -47.16
N PHE A 423 1.38 21.42 -47.76
CA PHE A 423 0.26 21.15 -48.71
C PHE A 423 -1.07 20.71 -48.05
N ASP A 424 -2.24 21.29 -48.31
CA ASP A 424 -2.72 22.08 -49.45
C ASP A 424 -3.64 23.24 -49.03
N CYS A 425 -3.36 24.43 -49.56
CA CYS A 425 -4.34 25.48 -49.82
C CYS A 425 -4.25 25.78 -51.31
N ASN A 426 -5.32 25.51 -52.07
CA ASN A 426 -5.90 26.45 -53.02
C ASN A 426 -7.09 25.82 -53.77
N ILE A 427 -8.17 26.62 -53.80
CA ILE A 427 -9.47 26.49 -54.50
C ILE A 427 -10.54 25.70 -53.76
#